data_AF-A0A940UT64-F1
#
_entry.id   AF-A0A940UT64-F1
#
_cell.length_a   1.000
_cell.length_b   1.000
_cell.length_c   1.000
_cell.angle_alpha   90.00
_cell.angle_beta   90.00
_cell.angle_gamma   90.00
#
_symmetry.space_group_name_H-M   'P 1'
#
loop_
_entity.id
_entity.type
_entity.pdbx_description
1 polymer ?
#
loop_
_entity_poly.entity_id
_entity_poly.type
_entity_poly.pdbx_seq_one_letter_code
_entity_poly.pdbx_strand_id
1 'polypeptide(L)'
;MIMLVLIRIRNIIIFKHMETCTEKRKRNRESICRPITFEMSERSTGRFENLLSEGFGVDISNGGIGLITDRPLKEGDVLKILLPAAAVSVNVPIYTEVVWSRPAEGKFRNGLRFLA
;
A
#
# COMPACT_ATOMS: atom_id res chain seq x y z
N MET A 1 17.81 -11.32 21.28
CA MET A 1 17.77 -10.57 22.55
C MET A 1 16.33 -10.13 22.78
N ILE A 2 15.60 -10.77 23.70
CA ILE A 2 14.17 -10.53 23.93
C ILE A 2 14.03 -9.34 24.89
N MET A 3 13.30 -8.30 24.48
CA MET A 3 13.03 -7.14 25.34
C MET A 3 11.59 -7.24 25.85
N LEU A 4 11.44 -7.34 27.17
CA LEU A 4 10.13 -7.36 27.84
C LEU A 4 9.80 -5.95 28.31
N VAL A 5 8.60 -5.46 28.01
CA VAL A 5 8.11 -4.19 28.55
C VAL A 5 7.16 -4.47 29.71
N LEU A 6 7.41 -3.80 30.83
CA LEU A 6 6.63 -3.90 32.05
C LEU A 6 5.49 -2.88 32.01
N ILE A 7 4.25 -3.35 31.97
CA ILE A 7 3.06 -2.49 32.11
C ILE A 7 2.44 -2.79 33.46
N ARG A 8 2.35 -1.77 34.33
CA ARG A 8 1.75 -1.88 35.67
C ARG A 8 0.35 -1.28 35.65
N ILE A 9 -0.66 -2.09 35.96
CA ILE A 9 -2.03 -1.63 36.15
C ILE A 9 -2.47 -2.07 37.54
N ARG A 10 -2.74 -1.09 38.42
CA ARG A 10 -3.04 -1.31 39.85
C ARG A 10 -1.94 -2.17 40.50
N ASN A 11 -2.24 -3.43 40.85
CA ASN A 11 -1.34 -4.40 41.47
C ASN A 11 -0.93 -5.56 40.55
N ILE A 12 -1.24 -5.49 39.25
CA ILE A 12 -0.89 -6.52 38.27
C ILE A 12 0.26 -6.02 37.39
N ILE A 13 1.28 -6.86 37.25
CA ILE A 13 2.42 -6.64 36.36
C ILE A 13 2.21 -7.52 35.13
N ILE A 14 2.08 -6.88 33.96
CA ILE A 14 1.95 -7.58 32.67
C ILE A 14 3.30 -7.52 31.96
N PHE A 15 3.88 -8.69 31.69
CA PHE A 15 5.04 -8.83 30.81
C PHE A 15 4.53 -8.97 29.38
N LYS A 16 4.68 -7.92 28.58
CA LYS A 16 4.35 -7.96 27.16
C LYS A 16 5.61 -8.25 26.37
N HIS A 17 5.59 -9.32 25.57
CA HIS A 17 6.59 -9.55 24.54
C HIS A 17 6.47 -8.43 23.52
N MET A 18 7.50 -7.61 23.40
CA MET A 18 7.57 -6.56 22.41
C MET A 18 8.61 -6.98 21.37
N GLU A 19 8.15 -7.51 20.25
CA GLU A 19 9.04 -7.67 19.10
C GLU A 19 9.53 -6.30 18.68
N THR A 20 10.85 -6.13 18.61
CA THR A 20 11.47 -4.92 18.08
C THR A 20 11.21 -4.89 16.58
N CYS A 21 10.13 -4.22 16.18
CA CYS A 21 9.87 -3.87 14.78
C CYS A 21 10.99 -2.95 14.29
N THR A 22 12.06 -3.55 13.77
CA THR A 22 13.12 -2.82 13.07
C THR A 22 12.50 -2.20 11.83
N GLU A 23 12.62 -0.88 11.68
CA GLU A 23 12.16 -0.19 10.48
C GLU A 23 12.89 -0.79 9.26
N LYS A 24 12.13 -1.50 8.42
CA LYS A 24 12.67 -2.17 7.24
C LYS A 24 12.78 -1.20 6.05
N ARG A 25 12.12 -0.03 6.10
CA ARG A 25 12.08 0.89 4.97
C ARG A 25 13.37 1.69 4.90
N LYS A 26 13.94 1.74 3.70
CA LYS A 26 15.12 2.56 3.37
C LYS A 26 14.79 4.02 3.06
N ARG A 27 13.50 4.35 2.88
CA ARG A 27 13.01 5.63 2.35
C ARG A 27 11.81 6.11 3.16
N ASN A 28 11.78 7.41 3.46
CA ASN A 28 10.64 8.07 4.10
C ASN A 28 9.42 8.05 3.18
N ARG A 29 8.23 8.04 3.80
CA ARG A 29 6.96 8.16 3.09
C ARG A 29 6.19 9.39 3.56
N GLU A 30 5.58 10.10 2.62
CA GLU A 30 4.67 11.22 2.85
C GLU A 30 3.23 10.73 2.79
N SER A 31 2.36 11.25 3.65
CA SER A 31 0.93 10.94 3.61
C SER A 31 0.26 11.73 2.48
N ILE A 32 -0.57 11.06 1.67
CA ILE A 32 -1.26 11.69 0.51
C ILE A 32 -2.79 11.66 0.58
N CYS A 33 -3.36 10.78 1.41
CA CYS A 33 -4.80 10.60 1.70
C CYS A 33 -5.77 11.11 0.61
N ARG A 34 -5.80 10.47 -0.56
CA ARG A 34 -6.64 10.90 -1.68
C ARG A 34 -7.08 9.74 -2.60
N PRO A 35 -8.18 9.89 -3.35
CA PRO A 35 -8.54 8.94 -4.40
C PRO A 35 -7.46 8.82 -5.47
N ILE A 36 -7.21 7.60 -5.94
CA ILE A 36 -6.28 7.27 -7.02
C ILE A 36 -6.99 6.32 -7.98
N THR A 37 -7.03 6.70 -9.26
CA THR A 37 -7.50 5.83 -10.33
C THR A 37 -6.35 4.94 -10.80
N PHE A 38 -6.64 3.68 -11.10
CA PHE A 38 -5.67 2.74 -11.65
C PHE A 38 -6.28 1.83 -12.70
N GLU A 39 -5.47 1.42 -13.66
CA GLU A 39 -5.79 0.41 -14.66
C GLU A 39 -5.03 -0.88 -14.32
N MET A 40 -5.71 -2.01 -14.42
CA MET A 40 -5.09 -3.33 -14.32
C MET A 40 -5.51 -4.22 -15.49
N SER A 41 -4.57 -5.00 -16.01
CA SER A 41 -4.88 -5.99 -17.04
C SER A 41 -5.38 -7.27 -16.39
N GLU A 42 -6.61 -7.65 -16.70
CA GLU A 42 -7.21 -8.90 -16.25
C GLU A 42 -7.49 -9.80 -17.45
N ARG A 43 -7.35 -11.12 -17.25
CA ARG A 43 -7.69 -12.10 -18.27
C ARG A 43 -9.13 -12.54 -18.08
N SER A 44 -10.04 -12.02 -18.89
CA SER A 44 -11.44 -12.45 -18.94
C SER A 44 -11.69 -13.24 -20.22
N THR A 45 -12.28 -14.44 -20.14
CA THR A 45 -12.70 -15.24 -21.31
C THR A 45 -11.67 -15.43 -22.43
N GLY A 46 -10.38 -15.48 -22.09
CA GLY A 46 -9.28 -15.65 -23.07
C GLY A 46 -8.78 -14.36 -23.72
N ARG A 47 -9.35 -13.20 -23.39
CA ARG A 47 -8.87 -11.87 -23.81
C ARG A 47 -8.22 -11.15 -22.63
N PHE A 48 -7.32 -10.23 -22.93
CA PHE A 48 -6.80 -9.27 -21.95
C PHE A 48 -7.66 -8.01 -22.01
N GLU A 49 -8.27 -7.66 -20.89
CA GLU A 49 -9.06 -6.44 -20.74
C GLU A 49 -8.40 -5.54 -19.70
N ASN A 50 -8.33 -4.24 -20.00
CA ASN A 50 -7.86 -3.26 -19.03
C ASN A 50 -9.05 -2.77 -18.22
N LEU A 51 -9.06 -3.11 -16.94
CA LEU A 51 -10.10 -2.70 -16.02
C LEU A 51 -9.67 -1.43 -15.28
N LEU A 52 -10.39 -0.34 -15.53
CA LEU A 52 -10.26 0.91 -14.80
C LEU A 52 -10.97 0.79 -13.45
N SER A 53 -10.30 1.22 -12.38
CA SER A 53 -10.80 1.10 -11.01
C SER A 53 -10.28 2.21 -10.13
N GLU A 54 -10.87 2.36 -8.95
CA GLU A 54 -10.51 3.38 -7.98
C GLU A 54 -10.00 2.74 -6.69
N GLY A 55 -9.05 3.43 -6.05
CA GLY A 55 -8.55 3.11 -4.73
C GLY A 55 -8.22 4.38 -3.97
N PHE A 56 -7.75 4.22 -2.74
CA PHE A 56 -7.39 5.32 -1.87
C PHE A 56 -5.88 5.30 -1.59
N GLY A 57 -5.17 6.31 -2.10
CA GLY A 57 -3.76 6.53 -1.82
C GLY A 57 -3.59 7.00 -0.38
N VAL A 58 -2.69 6.36 0.36
CA VAL A 58 -2.47 6.65 1.78
C VAL A 58 -1.09 7.27 1.99
N ASP A 59 -0.06 6.70 1.38
CA ASP A 59 1.31 7.18 1.52
C ASP A 59 2.09 7.02 0.21
N ILE A 60 3.10 7.86 0.00
CA ILE A 60 3.96 7.85 -1.18
C ILE A 60 5.42 8.06 -0.79
N SER A 61 6.32 7.51 -1.59
CA SER A 61 7.76 7.76 -1.52
C SER A 61 8.31 7.83 -2.94
N ASN A 62 9.58 8.20 -3.09
CA ASN A 62 10.28 8.13 -4.37
C ASN A 62 10.40 6.71 -4.96
N GLY A 63 10.06 5.65 -4.22
CA GLY A 63 10.16 4.26 -4.69
C GLY A 63 8.83 3.54 -4.88
N GLY A 64 7.72 4.15 -4.46
CA GLY A 64 6.44 3.45 -4.44
C GLY A 64 5.36 4.19 -3.67
N ILE A 65 4.16 3.66 -3.77
CA ILE A 65 2.93 4.21 -3.20
C ILE A 65 2.21 3.11 -2.43
N GLY A 66 1.51 3.48 -1.36
CA GLY A 66 0.59 2.59 -0.69
C GLY A 66 -0.85 2.90 -1.09
N LEU A 67 -1.58 1.88 -1.55
CA LEU A 67 -2.95 1.99 -2.05
C LEU A 67 -3.92 1.11 -1.24
N ILE A 68 -5.12 1.60 -0.93
CA ILE A 68 -6.23 0.79 -0.42
C ILE A 68 -7.22 0.52 -1.56
N THR A 69 -7.65 -0.72 -1.71
CA THR A 69 -8.60 -1.15 -2.76
C THR A 69 -9.72 -2.00 -2.15
N ASP A 70 -10.87 -2.03 -2.82
CA ASP A 70 -12.01 -2.86 -2.40
C ASP A 70 -11.86 -4.34 -2.82
N ARG A 71 -10.90 -4.61 -3.71
CA ARG A 71 -10.57 -5.95 -4.20
C ARG A 71 -9.13 -6.34 -3.90
N PRO A 72 -8.83 -7.64 -3.76
CA PRO A 72 -7.47 -8.11 -3.59
C PRO A 72 -6.68 -7.90 -4.89
N LEU A 73 -5.47 -7.37 -4.75
CA LEU A 73 -4.47 -7.37 -5.79
C LEU A 73 -3.44 -8.47 -5.51
N LYS A 74 -2.89 -9.10 -6.54
CA LYS A 74 -1.90 -10.17 -6.39
C LYS A 74 -0.49 -9.58 -6.44
N GLU A 75 0.41 -10.13 -5.65
CA GLU A 75 1.84 -9.80 -5.73
C GLU A 75 2.37 -10.10 -7.15
N GLY A 76 3.13 -9.17 -7.72
CA GLY A 76 3.59 -9.21 -9.11
C GLY A 76 2.63 -8.61 -10.14
N ASP A 77 1.38 -8.28 -9.78
CA ASP A 77 0.47 -7.58 -10.70
C ASP A 77 1.04 -6.21 -11.05
N VAL A 78 0.99 -5.86 -12.34
CA VAL A 78 1.37 -4.54 -12.83
C VAL A 78 0.15 -3.66 -12.98
N LEU A 79 0.16 -2.50 -12.32
CA LEU A 79 -0.90 -1.50 -12.39
C LEU A 79 -0.36 -0.23 -13.02
N LYS A 80 -1.16 0.42 -13.85
CA LYS A 80 -0.94 1.80 -14.27
C LYS A 80 -1.76 2.73 -13.38
N ILE A 81 -1.11 3.44 -12.47
CA ILE A 81 -1.77 4.44 -11.63
C ILE A 81 -1.82 5.78 -12.34
N LEU A 82 -2.90 6.52 -12.15
CA LEU A 82 -3.07 7.89 -12.63
C LEU A 82 -2.88 8.84 -11.44
N LEU A 83 -1.65 9.32 -11.25
CA LEU A 83 -1.29 10.16 -10.11
C LEU A 83 -1.57 11.64 -10.42
N PRO A 84 -2.39 12.35 -9.64
CA PRO A 84 -2.63 13.76 -9.88
C PRO A 84 -1.38 14.60 -9.56
N ALA A 85 -0.87 15.34 -10.53
CA ALA A 85 0.22 16.28 -10.32
C ALA A 85 -0.31 17.53 -9.59
N ALA A 86 0.27 17.91 -8.46
CA ALA A 86 -0.26 19.02 -7.66
C ALA A 86 -0.17 20.39 -8.37
N ALA A 87 0.76 20.56 -9.32
CA ALA A 87 1.03 21.83 -9.99
C ALA A 87 0.17 22.09 -11.24
N VAL A 88 -0.47 21.05 -11.78
CA VAL A 88 -1.23 21.11 -13.03
C VAL A 88 -2.35 20.09 -12.94
N SER A 89 -3.57 20.43 -13.33
CA SER A 89 -4.75 19.56 -13.29
C SER A 89 -4.67 18.39 -14.31
N VAL A 90 -3.60 17.61 -14.24
CA VAL A 90 -3.22 16.53 -15.13
C VAL A 90 -2.88 15.31 -14.29
N ASN A 91 -3.35 14.15 -14.75
CA ASN A 91 -2.97 12.87 -14.20
C ASN A 91 -1.73 12.34 -14.93
N VAL A 92 -0.69 12.01 -14.17
CA VAL A 92 0.54 11.40 -14.67
C VAL A 92 0.40 9.87 -14.58
N PRO A 93 0.47 9.15 -15.72
CA PRO A 93 0.45 7.70 -15.69
C PRO A 93 1.79 7.16 -15.16
N ILE A 94 1.75 6.29 -14.17
CA ILE A 94 2.94 5.64 -13.60
C ILE A 94 2.68 4.13 -13.55
N TYR A 95 3.61 3.34 -14.09
CA TYR A 95 3.55 1.88 -13.97
C TYR A 95 4.11 1.44 -12.62
N THR A 96 3.42 0.50 -12.00
CA THR A 96 3.75 0.01 -10.66
C THR A 96 3.54 -1.48 -10.57
N GLU A 97 4.27 -2.13 -9.67
CA GLU A 97 4.11 -3.55 -9.35
C GLU A 97 3.66 -3.71 -7.90
N VAL A 98 2.71 -4.61 -7.66
CA VAL A 98 2.29 -5.01 -6.32
C VAL A 98 3.39 -5.83 -5.65
N VAL A 99 3.97 -5.29 -4.58
CA VAL A 99 5.01 -5.96 -3.77
C VAL A 99 4.41 -6.70 -2.59
N TRP A 100 3.23 -6.29 -2.12
CA TRP A 100 2.45 -7.02 -1.12
C TRP A 100 1.00 -6.52 -1.11
N SER A 101 0.10 -7.40 -0.68
CA SER A 101 -1.32 -7.12 -0.47
C SER A 101 -1.77 -7.81 0.82
N ARG A 102 -2.49 -7.08 1.68
CA ARG A 102 -2.99 -7.58 2.97
C ARG A 102 -4.40 -7.08 3.25
N PRO A 103 -5.29 -7.92 3.82
CA PRO A 103 -6.59 -7.45 4.30
C PRO A 103 -6.43 -6.36 5.37
N ALA A 104 -7.27 -5.33 5.30
CA ALA A 104 -7.35 -4.24 6.28
C ALA A 104 -8.78 -3.70 6.31
N GLU A 105 -9.48 -3.88 7.43
CA GLU A 105 -10.82 -3.30 7.69
C GLU A 105 -11.85 -3.55 6.56
N GLY A 106 -11.96 -4.78 6.08
CA GLY A 106 -12.89 -5.15 5.00
C GLY A 106 -12.45 -4.70 3.59
N LYS A 107 -11.27 -4.08 3.49
CA LYS A 107 -10.59 -3.70 2.25
C LYS A 107 -9.23 -4.40 2.15
N PHE A 108 -8.43 -4.00 1.17
CA PHE A 108 -7.08 -4.50 0.97
C PHE A 108 -6.11 -3.33 0.97
N ARG A 109 -5.07 -3.44 1.80
CA ARG A 109 -3.93 -2.53 1.80
C ARG A 109 -2.83 -3.13 0.94
N ASN A 110 -2.32 -2.34 0.01
CA ASN A 110 -1.36 -2.78 -0.99
C ASN A 110 -0.12 -1.88 -0.94
N GLY A 111 1.05 -2.48 -1.06
CA GLY A 111 2.30 -1.79 -1.32
C GLY A 111 2.68 -1.92 -2.78
N LEU A 112 2.79 -0.80 -3.47
CA LEU A 112 3.15 -0.74 -4.88
C LEU A 112 4.56 -0.15 -5.01
N ARG A 113 5.39 -0.74 -5.87
CA ARG A 113 6.71 -0.22 -6.27
C ARG A 113 6.60 0.43 -7.64
N PHE A 114 7.23 1.59 -7.83
CA PHE A 114 7.31 2.22 -9.14
C PHE A 114 8.23 1.44 -10.06
N LEU A 115 7.78 1.17 -11.29
CA LEU A 115 8.58 0.60 -12.36
C LEU A 115 9.17 1.79 -13.14
N ALA A 116 10.47 1.97 -13.01
CA ALA A 116 11.27 2.98 -13.70
C ALA A 116 12.33 2.29 -14.56
#